data_AF-A0A258VMX5-F1
#
_entry.id   AF-A0A258VMX5-F1
#
_cell.length_a   1.000
_cell.length_b   1.000
_cell.length_c   1.000
_cell.angle_alpha   90.00
_cell.angle_beta   90.00
_cell.angle_gamma   90.00
#
_symmetry.space_group_name_H-M   'P 1'
#
loop_
_entity.id
_entity.type
_entity.pdbx_description
1 polymer ?
#
loop_
_entity_poly.entity_id
_entity_poly.type
_entity_poly.pdbx_seq_one_letter_code
_entity_poly.pdbx_strand_id
1 'polypeptide(L)'
;MSLLSRIKYLIFLVILAYLAACGRNFKTLDPQTVKALETPAASADAADPANPNSSGAKKETTAAVSEIWVQDIPNKYDDVGDFFRIKEVPGLKKEQVIDTMPMGQNSGKTLKLIRGKLRLSKVSHHFDSVANQLEVKGDVVFNDGNPFEFVLRGPIASGEIPLNIVDAKSPIKDLFRAKAVCSTSASAADEGSKPENTVDFCRRLTIDFYYRHQDTFYTDQLISKDILYNAIKKSDNTPSAIPDPIFENVPDEDLSDYERAQKKGLIEGVSDPSSMDELPYYFAEPSIDDVATLYPDVSKEVEEQKKSFFKTQKKIKAVPKLTGEEKIPEKDGQQPPPMPDFDDSKPTTKPQGTPGSTPTPKPGTPTPKPTPAPKPGTPTPAPKPPVTTQPADGSRPVDQAWGKPNTGRWMADIKKMLYLTQANSLLEAAQKLGPNAGFQVLWPTKKRHYGTYDMVEMVVNVGEWLRENVSGVILSVGDTAAMNGGRIGNHLSHKTGMDIDLAYLTRNPKLVMNRIDIPNKGGYTHSEFLAAEQWRLFKAVHEFSPIEVIYVNRNVKNEMCKQALKSGDLPSKTDTTSPAAKILTKLIIEDDAHGNHWHARLDCNVLKALKLQTKCIVHPQAYVGPECKNVKL
;
A
#
# COMPACT_ATOMS: atom_id res chain seq x y z
N MET A 1 40.00 23.95 33.97
CA MET A 1 38.78 23.62 33.20
C MET A 1 39.13 23.62 31.71
N SER A 2 38.75 22.55 30.99
CA SER A 2 38.92 22.49 29.54
C SER A 2 38.03 23.51 28.83
N LEU A 3 38.38 23.87 27.58
CA LEU A 3 37.58 24.77 26.75
C LEU A 3 36.12 24.30 26.63
N LEU A 4 35.90 22.99 26.53
CA LEU A 4 34.57 22.38 26.55
C LEU A 4 33.78 22.68 27.82
N SER A 5 34.45 22.70 28.98
CA SER A 5 33.80 22.97 30.27
C SER A 5 33.36 24.43 30.39
N ARG A 6 34.10 25.37 29.79
CA ARG A 6 33.70 26.79 29.74
C ARG A 6 32.51 27.03 28.82
N ILE A 7 32.46 26.34 27.67
CA ILE A 7 31.33 26.43 26.73
C ILE A 7 30.05 25.89 27.36
N LYS A 8 30.11 24.75 28.06
CA LYS A 8 28.95 24.19 28.79
C LYS A 8 28.42 25.14 29.87
N TYR A 9 29.34 25.79 30.60
CA TYR A 9 28.96 26.74 31.65
C TYR A 9 28.33 28.02 31.07
N LEU A 10 28.82 28.50 29.94
CA LEU A 10 28.26 29.64 29.24
C LEU A 10 26.84 29.35 28.72
N ILE A 11 26.62 28.17 28.12
CA ILE A 11 25.29 27.73 27.65
C ILE A 11 24.31 27.64 28.83
N PHE A 12 24.75 27.09 29.96
CA PHE A 12 23.92 26.99 31.16
C PHE A 12 23.50 28.38 31.69
N LEU A 13 24.43 29.34 31.75
CA LEU A 13 24.12 30.71 32.18
C LEU A 13 23.17 31.44 31.22
N VAL A 14 23.29 31.23 29.91
CA VAL A 14 22.38 31.80 28.92
C VAL A 14 20.97 31.22 29.07
N ILE A 15 20.83 29.92 29.31
CA ILE A 15 19.54 29.28 29.57
C ILE A 15 18.92 29.82 30.87
N LEU A 16 19.70 29.97 31.93
CA LEU A 16 19.21 30.50 33.20
C LEU A 16 18.71 31.95 33.08
N ALA A 17 19.44 32.79 32.34
CA ALA A 17 19.06 34.16 32.05
C ALA A 17 17.78 34.23 31.19
N TYR A 18 17.64 33.34 30.21
CA TYR A 18 16.43 33.24 29.38
C TYR A 18 15.21 32.83 30.22
N LEU A 19 15.34 31.83 31.09
CA LEU A 19 14.27 31.41 31.99
C LEU A 19 13.88 32.51 32.99
N ALA A 20 14.85 33.23 33.55
CA ALA A 20 14.59 34.37 34.43
C ALA A 20 13.89 35.55 33.70
N ALA A 21 14.22 35.78 32.43
CA ALA A 21 13.56 36.79 31.61
C ALA A 21 12.11 36.39 31.25
N CYS A 22 11.86 35.11 30.98
CA CYS A 22 10.52 34.60 30.67
C CYS A 22 9.62 34.46 31.91
N GLY A 23 10.18 34.35 33.12
CA GLY A 23 9.43 34.18 34.36
C GLY A 23 8.69 35.41 34.90
N ARG A 24 8.86 36.60 34.29
CA ARG A 24 8.32 37.87 34.84
C ARG A 24 6.84 38.17 34.56
N ASN A 25 6.11 37.33 33.83
CA ASN A 25 4.72 37.61 33.43
C ASN A 25 3.67 36.57 33.86
N PHE A 26 3.98 35.67 34.78
CA PHE A 26 2.96 34.78 35.35
C PHE A 26 2.22 35.48 36.49
N LYS A 27 0.99 35.94 36.22
CA LYS A 27 0.04 36.26 37.29
C LYS A 27 -0.38 34.93 37.94
N THR A 28 0.00 34.73 39.19
CA THR A 28 -0.56 33.65 40.01
C THR A 28 -2.06 33.87 40.17
N LEU A 29 -2.85 32.83 39.88
CA LEU A 29 -4.28 32.82 40.17
C LEU A 29 -4.49 33.10 41.66
N ASP A 30 -5.50 33.91 41.98
CA ASP A 30 -5.77 34.26 43.36
C ASP A 30 -6.23 33.00 44.14
N PRO A 31 -5.90 32.89 45.43
CA PRO A 31 -6.26 31.73 46.26
C PRO A 31 -7.77 31.42 46.32
N GLN A 32 -8.65 32.39 46.09
CA GLN A 32 -10.10 32.17 46.04
C GLN A 32 -10.54 31.45 44.77
N THR A 33 -9.89 31.72 43.64
CA THR A 33 -10.14 31.00 42.37
C THR A 33 -9.73 29.53 42.47
N VAL A 34 -8.65 29.22 43.19
CA VAL A 34 -8.23 27.83 43.44
C VAL A 34 -9.21 27.11 44.37
N LYS A 35 -9.74 27.81 45.38
CA LYS A 35 -10.69 27.24 46.35
C LYS A 35 -12.08 26.96 45.74
N ALA A 36 -12.46 27.66 44.67
CA ALA A 36 -13.71 27.42 43.95
C ALA A 36 -13.69 26.16 43.07
N LEU A 37 -12.50 25.66 42.73
CA LEU A 37 -12.32 24.45 41.89
C LEU A 37 -12.31 23.15 42.71
N GLU A 38 -12.25 23.21 44.03
CA GLU A 38 -12.10 22.04 44.91
C GLU A 38 -13.41 21.58 45.60
N THR A 39 -14.57 22.16 45.27
CA THR A 39 -15.84 21.79 45.93
C THR A 39 -16.69 20.87 45.05
N PRO A 40 -16.89 19.58 45.40
CA PRO A 40 -17.82 18.70 44.69
C PRO A 40 -19.28 19.08 44.99
N ALA A 41 -20.15 18.99 43.99
CA ALA A 41 -21.58 19.21 44.14
C ALA A 41 -22.21 18.16 45.08
N ALA A 42 -22.84 18.63 46.15
CA ALA A 42 -23.61 17.80 47.06
C ALA A 42 -24.96 17.39 46.42
N SER A 43 -25.25 16.10 46.47
CA SER A 43 -26.55 15.50 46.16
C SER A 43 -27.61 15.95 47.17
N ALA A 44 -28.75 16.43 46.67
CA ALA A 44 -29.95 16.66 47.48
C ALA A 44 -31.08 15.79 46.95
N ASP A 45 -31.53 14.87 47.81
CA ASP A 45 -32.76 14.11 47.67
C ASP A 45 -33.71 14.46 48.83
N ALA A 46 -35.01 14.34 48.52
CA ALA A 46 -36.20 14.30 49.39
C ALA A 46 -36.76 15.62 49.97
N ALA A 47 -37.99 15.97 49.53
CA ALA A 47 -39.19 15.85 50.36
C ALA A 47 -40.49 16.12 49.58
N ASP A 48 -41.48 15.28 49.89
CA ASP A 48 -42.89 15.17 49.47
C ASP A 48 -43.76 16.35 49.97
N PRO A 49 -44.98 16.60 49.45
CA PRO A 49 -46.16 16.02 50.12
C PRO A 49 -47.40 15.65 49.26
N ALA A 50 -48.06 14.57 49.69
CA ALA A 50 -49.51 14.39 49.91
C ALA A 50 -50.51 14.24 48.72
N ASN A 51 -50.89 12.97 48.47
CA ASN A 51 -52.22 12.28 48.29
C ASN A 51 -53.57 13.09 48.38
N PRO A 52 -54.78 12.56 48.00
CA PRO A 52 -55.16 11.26 47.38
C PRO A 52 -56.33 11.26 46.33
N ASN A 53 -56.44 10.17 45.54
CA ASN A 53 -57.65 9.50 44.98
C ASN A 53 -57.23 8.63 43.78
N SER A 54 -57.71 7.42 43.47
CA SER A 54 -58.79 6.57 43.96
C SER A 54 -58.54 5.10 43.50
N SER A 55 -59.10 4.13 44.25
CA SER A 55 -59.63 2.81 43.81
C SER A 55 -58.84 1.98 42.77
N GLY A 56 -58.35 0.75 43.00
CA GLY A 56 -58.83 -0.32 43.87
C GLY A 56 -59.42 -1.47 43.03
N ALA A 57 -58.71 -2.62 42.94
CA ALA A 57 -59.16 -4.02 42.73
C ALA A 57 -58.04 -4.83 42.04
N LYS A 58 -57.28 -5.69 42.73
CA LYS A 58 -57.52 -7.11 43.14
C LYS A 58 -56.88 -8.14 42.18
N LYS A 59 -55.90 -8.85 42.77
CA LYS A 59 -55.62 -10.31 42.67
C LYS A 59 -55.22 -10.88 41.30
N GLU A 60 -54.05 -11.54 41.22
CA GLU A 60 -53.91 -13.00 41.39
C GLU A 60 -52.49 -13.45 40.98
N THR A 61 -51.86 -14.27 41.82
CA THR A 61 -50.60 -14.98 41.57
C THR A 61 -50.90 -16.36 40.99
N THR A 62 -50.33 -16.70 39.83
CA THR A 62 -49.96 -18.08 39.48
C THR A 62 -48.89 -18.09 38.39
N ALA A 63 -47.92 -18.98 38.56
CA ALA A 63 -46.82 -19.26 37.65
C ALA A 63 -47.24 -20.18 36.49
N ALA A 64 -46.64 -19.97 35.31
CA ALA A 64 -46.22 -20.97 34.31
C ALA A 64 -45.58 -20.19 33.14
N VAL A 65 -44.27 -20.31 32.90
CA VAL A 65 -43.66 -21.24 31.93
C VAL A 65 -43.92 -20.84 30.47
N SER A 66 -42.83 -20.33 29.88
CA SER A 66 -42.33 -20.41 28.50
C SER A 66 -43.22 -20.08 27.29
N GLU A 67 -42.53 -19.45 26.33
CA GLU A 67 -42.78 -19.47 24.89
C GLU A 67 -43.82 -18.49 24.33
N ILE A 68 -43.34 -17.38 23.76
CA ILE A 68 -43.10 -17.25 22.31
C ILE A 68 -42.77 -15.78 21.98
N TRP A 69 -41.69 -15.62 21.21
CA TRP A 69 -41.32 -14.38 20.52
C TRP A 69 -42.38 -14.02 19.48
N VAL A 70 -42.98 -12.84 19.61
CA VAL A 70 -43.43 -12.03 18.48
C VAL A 70 -43.09 -10.59 18.83
N GLN A 71 -41.92 -10.13 18.37
CA GLN A 71 -41.68 -8.69 18.25
C GLN A 71 -41.98 -8.36 16.80
N ASP A 72 -43.07 -7.64 16.56
CA ASP A 72 -43.37 -7.03 15.27
C ASP A 72 -42.16 -6.18 14.86
N ILE A 73 -41.47 -6.61 13.81
CA ILE A 73 -40.33 -5.90 13.23
C ILE A 73 -40.88 -4.75 12.37
N PRO A 74 -40.52 -3.47 12.63
CA PRO A 74 -40.85 -2.37 11.73
C PRO A 74 -40.06 -2.43 10.42
N ASN A 75 -40.70 -2.02 9.32
CA ASN A 75 -40.23 -2.07 7.93
C ASN A 75 -39.07 -1.11 7.56
N LYS A 76 -38.08 -0.81 8.42
CA LYS A 76 -36.93 0.00 7.99
C LYS A 76 -35.69 -0.17 8.86
N TYR A 77 -34.58 -0.54 8.22
CA TYR A 77 -33.25 -0.54 8.83
C TYR A 77 -32.71 0.88 8.84
N ASP A 78 -32.66 1.47 10.02
CA ASP A 78 -31.94 2.71 10.31
C ASP A 78 -30.62 2.30 10.99
N ASP A 79 -29.55 2.16 10.22
CA ASP A 79 -28.23 1.81 10.76
C ASP A 79 -27.64 3.02 11.49
N VAL A 80 -27.17 2.82 12.72
CA VAL A 80 -26.55 3.84 13.56
C VAL A 80 -25.33 3.23 14.20
N GLY A 81 -24.17 3.88 14.05
CA GLY A 81 -23.04 3.52 14.89
C GLY A 81 -21.86 4.47 14.89
N ASP A 82 -20.79 3.96 15.49
CA ASP A 82 -19.65 4.72 15.98
C ASP A 82 -18.50 4.78 14.96
N PHE A 83 -17.45 5.55 15.26
CA PHE A 83 -16.20 5.55 14.50
C PHE A 83 -14.96 5.16 15.33
N PHE A 84 -13.98 4.53 14.67
CA PHE A 84 -12.59 4.47 15.11
C PHE A 84 -11.81 5.65 14.53
N ARG A 85 -10.93 6.23 15.36
CA ARG A 85 -9.95 7.22 14.90
C ARG A 85 -8.70 6.52 14.38
N ILE A 86 -8.24 6.90 13.20
CA ILE A 86 -7.00 6.34 12.64
C ILE A 86 -5.80 6.95 13.37
N LYS A 87 -4.84 6.11 13.78
CA LYS A 87 -3.60 6.52 14.46
C LYS A 87 -2.82 7.55 13.64
N GLU A 88 -2.03 8.36 14.34
CA GLU A 88 -0.99 9.18 13.71
C GLU A 88 -0.08 8.28 12.86
N VAL A 89 0.15 8.66 11.60
CA VAL A 89 1.04 7.92 10.69
C VAL A 89 2.43 7.89 11.33
N PRO A 90 3.06 6.71 11.51
CA PRO A 90 4.44 6.65 11.98
C PRO A 90 5.34 7.53 11.11
N GLY A 91 5.96 8.55 11.74
CA GLY A 91 6.82 9.52 11.06
C GLY A 91 6.18 10.85 10.68
N LEU A 92 4.84 10.99 10.76
CA LEU A 92 4.21 12.32 10.69
C LEU A 92 4.21 12.98 12.07
N LYS A 93 4.68 14.22 12.15
CA LYS A 93 4.60 15.01 13.39
C LYS A 93 3.20 15.63 13.51
N LYS A 94 2.74 15.85 14.75
CA LYS A 94 1.61 16.75 15.03
C LYS A 94 1.84 18.07 14.30
N GLU A 95 0.84 18.52 13.53
CA GLU A 95 0.90 19.74 12.70
C GLU A 95 1.75 19.65 11.42
N GLN A 96 2.01 18.44 10.91
CA GLN A 96 2.67 18.30 9.62
C GLN A 96 1.79 18.80 8.48
N VAL A 97 2.39 19.64 7.65
CA VAL A 97 1.86 20.01 6.33
C VAL A 97 1.97 18.78 5.43
N ILE A 98 0.83 18.21 5.07
CA ILE A 98 0.75 17.01 4.22
C ILE A 98 0.62 17.37 2.74
N ASP A 99 0.11 18.57 2.42
CA ASP A 99 0.05 19.09 1.05
C ASP A 99 0.12 20.63 1.04
N THR A 100 0.65 21.21 -0.04
CA THR A 100 0.72 22.66 -0.25
C THR A 100 0.52 23.07 -1.69
N MET A 101 -0.19 24.17 -1.91
CA MET A 101 -0.38 24.75 -3.25
C MET A 101 -0.26 26.27 -3.23
N PRO A 102 0.68 26.88 -3.97
CA PRO A 102 0.77 28.34 -4.08
C PRO A 102 -0.45 28.90 -4.84
N MET A 103 -1.05 29.98 -4.34
CA MET A 103 -2.30 30.54 -4.88
C MET A 103 -2.02 31.67 -5.87
N GLY A 104 -1.90 31.36 -7.16
CA GLY A 104 -1.64 32.37 -8.18
C GLY A 104 -0.21 32.96 -8.13
N GLN A 105 0.27 33.47 -9.26
CA GLN A 105 1.69 33.83 -9.42
C GLN A 105 2.16 35.04 -8.59
N ASN A 106 1.23 35.87 -8.08
CA ASN A 106 1.56 37.15 -7.44
C ASN A 106 0.95 37.36 -6.04
N SER A 107 0.18 36.41 -5.50
CA SER A 107 -0.53 36.66 -4.24
C SER A 107 0.36 36.49 -3.01
N GLY A 108 1.49 35.76 -3.13
CA GLY A 108 2.30 35.32 -1.99
C GLY A 108 1.58 34.32 -1.06
N LYS A 109 0.33 33.96 -1.34
CA LYS A 109 -0.47 33.04 -0.54
C LYS A 109 -0.19 31.59 -0.95
N THR A 110 -0.29 30.69 0.01
CA THR A 110 -0.14 29.25 -0.21
C THR A 110 -1.22 28.54 0.60
N LEU A 111 -2.05 27.75 -0.09
CA LEU A 111 -2.92 26.79 0.58
C LEU A 111 -2.06 25.72 1.22
N LYS A 112 -2.35 25.43 2.47
CA LYS A 112 -1.69 24.36 3.24
C LYS A 112 -2.75 23.41 3.72
N LEU A 113 -2.52 22.12 3.58
CA LEU A 113 -3.29 21.08 4.23
C LEU A 113 -2.46 20.49 5.37
N ILE A 114 -2.97 20.55 6.59
CA ILE A 114 -2.25 20.19 7.82
C ILE A 114 -3.02 19.11 8.56
N ARG A 115 -2.32 18.09 9.05
CA ARG A 115 -2.92 17.04 9.89
C ARG A 115 -2.73 17.32 11.38
N GLY A 116 -3.73 16.98 12.20
CA GLY A 116 -3.56 16.83 13.65
C GLY A 116 -3.99 17.99 14.56
N LYS A 117 -4.62 19.06 14.04
CA LYS A 117 -5.22 20.13 14.88
C LYS A 117 -6.73 20.00 15.11
N LEU A 118 -7.38 19.11 14.38
CA LEU A 118 -8.77 18.77 14.60
C LEU A 118 -8.87 17.63 15.60
N ARG A 119 -9.80 17.76 16.55
CA ARG A 119 -10.23 16.66 17.41
C ARG A 119 -11.72 16.48 17.23
N LEU A 120 -12.12 15.24 16.98
CA LEU A 120 -13.51 14.85 16.81
C LEU A 120 -13.91 14.01 18.02
N SER A 121 -15.11 14.25 18.55
CA SER A 121 -15.68 13.49 19.66
C SER A 121 -17.17 13.28 19.46
N LYS A 122 -17.72 12.23 20.08
CA LYS A 122 -19.14 11.86 19.94
C LYS A 122 -19.62 11.74 18.48
N VAL A 123 -18.71 11.34 17.58
CA VAL A 123 -19.06 11.19 16.17
C VAL A 123 -19.85 9.90 15.99
N SER A 124 -21.03 10.04 15.41
CA SER A 124 -21.91 8.96 15.00
C SER A 124 -22.39 9.20 13.58
N HIS A 125 -22.78 8.14 12.90
CA HIS A 125 -23.38 8.21 11.58
C HIS A 125 -24.71 7.49 11.54
N HIS A 126 -25.54 7.87 10.59
CA HIS A 126 -26.83 7.29 10.36
C HIS A 126 -27.13 7.27 8.85
N PHE A 127 -27.49 6.09 8.33
CA PHE A 127 -27.95 5.95 6.95
C PHE A 127 -29.47 6.05 6.88
N ASP A 128 -29.98 7.17 6.38
CA ASP A 128 -31.40 7.37 6.12
C ASP A 128 -31.74 6.76 4.74
N SER A 129 -32.25 5.53 4.78
CA SER A 129 -32.70 4.81 3.59
C SER A 129 -33.90 5.46 2.89
N VAL A 130 -34.69 6.27 3.61
CA VAL A 130 -35.86 6.98 3.07
C VAL A 130 -35.42 8.16 2.23
N ALA A 131 -34.53 8.97 2.79
CA ALA A 131 -34.01 10.17 2.14
C ALA A 131 -32.85 9.85 1.18
N ASN A 132 -32.33 8.62 1.22
CA ASN A 132 -31.10 8.20 0.56
C ASN A 132 -29.93 9.12 0.95
N GLN A 133 -29.77 9.34 2.25
CA GLN A 133 -28.78 10.27 2.81
C GLN A 133 -27.93 9.62 3.91
N LEU A 134 -26.64 9.94 3.90
CA LEU A 134 -25.74 9.70 5.00
C LEU A 134 -25.76 10.93 5.90
N GLU A 135 -26.18 10.77 7.15
CA GLU A 135 -26.03 11.76 8.22
C GLU A 135 -24.83 11.41 9.09
N VAL A 136 -24.03 12.42 9.45
CA VAL A 136 -22.89 12.28 10.37
C VAL A 136 -22.94 13.43 11.36
N LYS A 137 -23.02 13.11 12.65
CA LYS A 137 -23.14 14.12 13.72
C LYS A 137 -22.08 13.91 14.78
N GLY A 138 -21.68 14.98 15.46
CA GLY A 138 -20.72 14.91 16.55
C GLY A 138 -20.22 16.29 16.97
N ASP A 139 -19.13 16.29 17.72
CA ASP A 139 -18.45 17.49 18.19
C ASP A 139 -17.08 17.61 17.51
N VAL A 140 -16.72 18.83 17.09
CA VAL A 140 -15.38 19.16 16.59
C VAL A 140 -14.73 20.25 17.44
N VAL A 141 -13.47 20.02 17.82
CA VAL A 141 -12.62 20.99 18.53
C VAL A 141 -11.44 21.34 17.62
N PHE A 142 -11.20 22.64 17.46
CA PHE A 142 -10.05 23.18 16.75
C PHE A 142 -9.14 23.95 17.73
N ASN A 143 -7.83 23.69 17.71
CA ASN A 143 -6.82 24.38 18.54
C ASN A 143 -7.17 24.47 20.04
N ASP A 144 -7.67 23.38 20.63
CA ASP A 144 -8.07 23.31 22.05
C ASP A 144 -9.16 24.33 22.45
N GLY A 145 -9.90 24.87 21.47
CA GLY A 145 -11.04 25.76 21.70
C GLY A 145 -12.30 25.04 22.22
N ASN A 146 -13.41 25.77 22.26
CA ASN A 146 -14.70 25.17 22.61
C ASN A 146 -15.16 24.18 21.52
N PRO A 147 -15.78 23.05 21.91
CA PRO A 147 -16.37 22.12 20.95
C PRO A 147 -17.54 22.77 20.20
N PHE A 148 -17.61 22.49 18.90
CA PHE A 148 -18.73 22.84 18.05
C PHE A 148 -19.49 21.57 17.67
N GLU A 149 -20.77 21.53 17.97
CA GLU A 149 -21.64 20.47 17.47
C GLU A 149 -21.84 20.64 15.97
N PHE A 150 -21.82 19.53 15.23
CA PHE A 150 -22.09 19.48 13.80
C PHE A 150 -23.08 18.36 13.48
N VAL A 151 -23.88 18.62 12.44
CA VAL A 151 -24.66 17.61 11.73
C VAL A 151 -24.39 17.81 10.25
N LEU A 152 -23.81 16.80 9.62
CA LEU A 152 -23.44 16.76 8.22
C LEU A 152 -24.37 15.81 7.47
N ARG A 153 -24.82 16.17 6.27
CA ARG A 153 -25.60 15.29 5.39
C ARG A 153 -25.08 15.29 3.96
N GLY A 154 -25.19 14.15 3.28
CA GLY A 154 -24.90 14.00 1.86
C GLY A 154 -25.68 12.83 1.24
N PRO A 155 -25.94 12.85 -0.08
CA PRO A 155 -26.66 11.77 -0.75
C PRO A 155 -25.82 10.49 -0.78
N ILE A 156 -26.42 9.35 -0.47
CA ILE A 156 -25.76 8.04 -0.60
C ILE A 156 -25.60 7.75 -2.11
N ALA A 157 -24.35 7.64 -2.55
CA ALA A 157 -23.97 7.31 -3.92
C ALA A 157 -22.72 6.41 -3.90
N SER A 158 -22.46 5.71 -5.00
CA SER A 158 -21.24 4.88 -5.10
C SER A 158 -20.01 5.78 -5.16
N GLY A 159 -19.01 5.47 -4.33
CA GLY A 159 -17.76 6.23 -4.27
C GLY A 159 -17.80 7.35 -3.23
N GLU A 160 -17.57 8.58 -3.69
CA GLU A 160 -17.39 9.76 -2.83
C GLU A 160 -18.72 10.48 -2.53
N ILE A 161 -18.98 10.68 -1.25
CA ILE A 161 -20.19 11.33 -0.72
C ILE A 161 -19.76 12.65 -0.08
N PRO A 162 -19.97 13.81 -0.73
CA PRO A 162 -19.70 15.10 -0.11
C PRO A 162 -20.73 15.37 1.00
N LEU A 163 -20.24 15.74 2.19
CA LEU A 163 -21.05 15.98 3.37
C LEU A 163 -21.05 17.46 3.74
N ASN A 164 -22.24 18.05 3.91
CA ASN A 164 -22.43 19.46 4.19
C ASN A 164 -23.15 19.70 5.52
N ILE A 165 -22.80 20.79 6.23
CA ILE A 165 -23.46 21.16 7.49
C ILE A 165 -24.92 21.52 7.22
N VAL A 166 -25.82 20.89 7.96
CA VAL A 166 -27.28 21.10 7.86
C VAL A 166 -27.70 22.38 8.58
N ASP A 167 -27.14 22.65 9.77
CA ASP A 167 -27.52 23.82 10.55
C ASP A 167 -26.99 25.11 9.92
N ALA A 168 -27.90 25.88 9.33
CA ALA A 168 -27.60 27.15 8.70
C ALA A 168 -27.05 28.21 9.68
N LYS A 169 -27.28 28.06 10.99
CA LYS A 169 -26.81 28.97 12.04
C LYS A 169 -25.49 28.54 12.67
N SER A 170 -24.98 27.36 12.31
CA SER A 170 -23.73 26.87 12.89
C SER A 170 -22.57 27.82 12.56
N PRO A 171 -21.77 28.26 13.54
CA PRO A 171 -20.65 29.17 13.31
C PRO A 171 -19.53 28.54 12.46
N ILE A 172 -19.55 27.21 12.31
CA ILE A 172 -18.59 26.47 11.48
C ILE A 172 -19.15 26.08 10.11
N LYS A 173 -20.36 26.52 9.75
CA LYS A 173 -21.05 26.13 8.51
C LYS A 173 -20.20 26.32 7.26
N ASP A 174 -19.42 27.39 7.15
CA ASP A 174 -18.57 27.64 5.96
C ASP A 174 -17.12 27.22 6.16
N LEU A 175 -16.79 26.76 7.36
CA LEU A 175 -15.43 26.41 7.77
C LEU A 175 -15.22 24.90 7.82
N PHE A 176 -16.27 24.10 7.94
CA PHE A 176 -16.15 22.66 8.15
C PHE A 176 -16.91 21.87 7.08
N ARG A 177 -16.21 20.94 6.45
CA ARG A 177 -16.72 20.04 5.39
C ARG A 177 -16.22 18.63 5.68
N ALA A 178 -16.89 17.63 5.14
CA ALA A 178 -16.35 16.28 5.13
C ALA A 178 -16.61 15.59 3.79
N LYS A 179 -15.79 14.59 3.51
CA LYS A 179 -15.97 13.66 2.38
C LYS A 179 -16.05 12.27 2.95
N ALA A 180 -17.16 11.59 2.72
CA ALA A 180 -17.30 10.18 3.02
C ALA A 180 -16.92 9.35 1.77
N VAL A 181 -16.23 8.24 1.96
CA VAL A 181 -15.97 7.26 0.92
C VAL A 181 -16.58 5.95 1.36
N CYS A 182 -17.47 5.44 0.51
CA CYS A 182 -18.17 4.20 0.72
C CYS A 182 -17.60 3.12 -0.21
N SER A 183 -16.96 2.08 0.34
CA SER A 183 -16.47 0.96 -0.48
C SER A 183 -17.39 -0.24 -0.37
N THR A 184 -17.93 -0.70 -1.51
CA THR A 184 -18.55 -2.01 -1.64
C THR A 184 -17.47 -3.07 -1.83
N SER A 185 -17.60 -4.26 -1.23
CA SER A 185 -16.71 -5.36 -1.60
C SER A 185 -17.07 -5.85 -3.01
N ALA A 186 -16.07 -6.08 -3.85
CA ALA A 186 -16.25 -6.63 -5.19
C ALA A 186 -17.01 -7.98 -5.24
N SER A 187 -17.15 -8.69 -4.12
CA SER A 187 -17.82 -9.99 -4.05
C SER A 187 -19.35 -9.95 -4.09
N ALA A 188 -19.99 -8.77 -4.17
CA ALA A 188 -21.45 -8.66 -4.32
C ALA A 188 -21.90 -8.52 -5.79
N ALA A 189 -20.95 -8.56 -6.73
CA ALA A 189 -21.21 -8.50 -8.16
C ALA A 189 -21.46 -9.88 -8.79
N ASP A 190 -21.99 -10.85 -8.04
CA ASP A 190 -22.56 -12.05 -8.65
C ASP A 190 -23.81 -11.64 -9.44
N GLU A 191 -23.64 -11.63 -10.76
CA GLU A 191 -24.56 -11.14 -11.77
C GLU A 191 -25.88 -11.92 -11.74
N GLY A 192 -26.91 -11.36 -11.10
CA GLY A 192 -28.27 -11.90 -11.25
C GLY A 192 -29.29 -11.35 -10.28
N SER A 193 -28.88 -10.90 -9.10
CA SER A 193 -29.77 -10.26 -8.14
C SER A 193 -29.46 -8.78 -8.05
N LYS A 194 -30.38 -7.93 -8.52
CA LYS A 194 -30.37 -6.53 -8.06
C LYS A 194 -30.55 -6.60 -6.54
N PRO A 195 -29.70 -5.98 -5.72
CA PRO A 195 -29.97 -5.88 -4.30
C PRO A 195 -31.28 -5.08 -4.16
N GLU A 196 -32.38 -5.78 -3.89
CA GLU A 196 -33.71 -5.17 -3.73
C GLU A 196 -33.79 -4.30 -2.45
N ASN A 197 -32.76 -4.37 -1.60
CA ASN A 197 -32.59 -3.51 -0.43
C ASN A 197 -31.26 -2.75 -0.50
N THR A 198 -31.34 -1.42 -0.52
CA THR A 198 -30.22 -0.46 -0.59
C THR A 198 -29.34 -0.40 0.68
N VAL A 199 -29.65 -1.21 1.71
CA VAL A 199 -29.01 -1.13 3.02
C VAL A 199 -27.64 -1.84 3.06
N ASP A 200 -27.37 -2.77 2.13
CA ASP A 200 -26.06 -3.46 2.01
C ASP A 200 -25.01 -2.65 1.23
N PHE A 201 -25.28 -1.37 0.95
CA PHE A 201 -24.50 -0.57 0.03
C PHE A 201 -23.14 -0.14 0.57
N CYS A 202 -22.96 -0.06 1.89
CA CYS A 202 -21.73 0.47 2.48
C CYS A 202 -21.03 -0.51 3.40
N ARG A 203 -20.22 -1.40 2.81
CA ARG A 203 -19.39 -2.32 3.59
C ARG A 203 -18.23 -1.65 4.30
N ARG A 204 -17.80 -0.45 3.91
CA ARG A 204 -16.81 0.34 4.65
C ARG A 204 -17.08 1.82 4.45
N LEU A 205 -17.21 2.55 5.54
CA LEU A 205 -17.35 4.00 5.54
C LEU A 205 -16.09 4.65 6.14
N THR A 206 -15.39 5.40 5.30
CA THR A 206 -14.28 6.27 5.72
C THR A 206 -14.72 7.72 5.57
N ILE A 207 -14.39 8.58 6.53
CA ILE A 207 -14.76 10.01 6.47
C ILE A 207 -13.53 10.87 6.70
N ASP A 208 -13.23 11.70 5.72
CA ASP A 208 -12.23 12.76 5.80
C ASP A 208 -12.90 14.07 6.19
N PHE A 209 -12.47 14.66 7.30
CA PHE A 209 -12.93 15.95 7.77
C PHE A 209 -11.95 17.04 7.36
N TYR A 210 -12.47 18.21 7.00
CA TYR A 210 -11.71 19.36 6.57
C TYR A 210 -12.21 20.61 7.28
N TYR A 211 -11.33 21.29 8.00
CA TYR A 211 -11.60 22.56 8.66
C TYR A 211 -10.73 23.66 8.08
N ARG A 212 -11.35 24.74 7.59
CA ARG A 212 -10.69 25.91 7.06
C ARG A 212 -10.45 26.95 8.15
N HIS A 213 -9.21 27.41 8.24
CA HIS A 213 -8.84 28.59 9.01
C HIS A 213 -7.94 29.47 8.13
N GLN A 214 -8.51 30.58 7.65
CA GLN A 214 -7.85 31.44 6.66
C GLN A 214 -7.49 30.67 5.38
N ASP A 215 -6.22 30.73 4.95
CA ASP A 215 -5.68 30.03 3.79
C ASP A 215 -5.07 28.65 4.17
N THR A 216 -5.39 28.12 5.35
CA THR A 216 -4.92 26.82 5.84
C THR A 216 -6.11 25.90 6.13
N PHE A 217 -6.01 24.67 5.65
CA PHE A 217 -6.94 23.59 5.88
C PHE A 217 -6.35 22.58 6.85
N TYR A 218 -7.18 22.10 7.76
CA TYR A 218 -6.83 21.07 8.72
C TYR A 218 -7.66 19.83 8.43
N THR A 219 -7.08 18.65 8.58
CA THR A 219 -7.78 17.40 8.30
C THR A 219 -7.58 16.35 9.37
N ASP A 220 -8.60 15.50 9.53
CA ASP A 220 -8.60 14.27 10.31
C ASP A 220 -9.49 13.22 9.62
N GLN A 221 -9.26 11.94 9.89
CA GLN A 221 -9.93 10.83 9.20
C GLN A 221 -10.50 9.81 10.21
N LEU A 222 -11.75 9.39 10.00
CA LEU A 222 -12.45 8.40 10.81
C LEU A 222 -12.92 7.20 9.97
N ILE A 223 -13.05 6.02 10.59
CA ILE A 223 -13.57 4.79 9.96
C ILE A 223 -14.71 4.22 10.81
N SER A 224 -15.85 3.89 10.21
CA SER A 224 -17.03 3.35 10.93
C SER A 224 -16.71 2.04 11.66
N LYS A 225 -17.26 1.88 12.89
CA LYS A 225 -17.10 0.70 13.75
C LYS A 225 -17.99 -0.47 13.37
N ASP A 226 -19.21 -0.23 12.87
CA ASP A 226 -20.22 -1.29 12.67
C ASP A 226 -19.75 -2.33 11.63
N ILE A 227 -18.91 -1.88 10.72
CA ILE A 227 -18.24 -2.68 9.71
C ILE A 227 -17.16 -3.58 10.32
N LEU A 228 -16.43 -3.09 11.32
CA LEU A 228 -15.49 -3.89 12.09
C LEU A 228 -16.24 -4.89 12.97
N TYR A 229 -17.34 -4.45 13.59
CA TYR A 229 -18.15 -5.28 14.47
C TYR A 229 -18.79 -6.47 13.74
N ASN A 230 -19.30 -6.29 12.52
CA ASN A 230 -19.82 -7.40 11.71
C ASN A 230 -18.74 -8.35 11.19
N ALA A 231 -17.50 -7.88 11.01
CA ALA A 231 -16.35 -8.75 10.75
C ALA A 231 -15.96 -9.56 12.00
N ILE A 232 -16.08 -8.96 13.20
CA ILE A 232 -15.83 -9.59 14.51
C ILE A 232 -16.93 -10.62 14.84
N LYS A 233 -18.20 -10.28 14.69
CA LYS A 233 -19.35 -11.14 15.05
C LYS A 233 -19.44 -12.44 14.23
N LYS A 234 -18.84 -12.46 13.03
CA LYS A 234 -18.73 -13.69 12.21
C LYS A 234 -17.84 -14.77 12.87
N SER A 235 -17.09 -14.44 13.92
CA SER A 235 -16.24 -15.40 14.64
C SER A 235 -16.82 -15.90 15.97
N ASP A 236 -18.03 -15.50 16.35
CA ASP A 236 -18.70 -15.80 17.63
C ASP A 236 -19.04 -17.30 17.88
N ASN A 237 -18.61 -18.22 17.01
CA ASN A 237 -18.70 -19.67 17.27
C ASN A 237 -17.43 -20.27 17.89
N THR A 238 -16.50 -19.44 18.39
CA THR A 238 -15.22 -19.91 18.98
C THR A 238 -15.09 -19.50 20.45
N PRO A 239 -14.69 -20.40 21.37
CA PRO A 239 -14.67 -20.08 22.80
C PRO A 239 -13.49 -19.16 23.18
N SER A 240 -13.80 -18.08 23.90
CA SER A 240 -12.94 -17.26 24.77
C SER A 240 -11.55 -16.89 24.23
N ALA A 241 -11.43 -15.71 23.64
CA ALA A 241 -10.16 -15.15 23.16
C ALA A 241 -9.18 -14.86 24.31
N ILE A 242 -7.90 -15.18 24.08
CA ILE A 242 -6.77 -14.83 24.95
C ILE A 242 -6.33 -13.39 24.60
N PRO A 243 -6.05 -12.50 25.57
CA PRO A 243 -5.49 -11.17 25.32
C PRO A 243 -4.24 -11.24 24.45
N ASP A 244 -4.12 -10.35 23.46
CA ASP A 244 -2.98 -10.36 22.55
C ASP A 244 -1.68 -9.92 23.29
N PRO A 245 -0.65 -10.78 23.35
CA PRO A 245 0.59 -10.50 24.07
C PRO A 245 1.39 -9.33 23.47
N ILE A 246 1.10 -8.91 22.23
CA ILE A 246 1.77 -7.75 21.59
C ILE A 246 1.50 -6.46 22.36
N PHE A 247 0.30 -6.30 22.94
CA PHE A 247 -0.11 -5.08 23.62
C PHE A 247 0.01 -5.15 25.15
N GLU A 248 0.41 -6.30 25.70
CA GLU A 248 0.47 -6.53 27.15
C GLU A 248 1.37 -5.49 27.87
N ASN A 249 2.45 -5.07 27.20
CA ASN A 249 3.43 -4.12 27.74
C ASN A 249 3.29 -2.68 27.22
N VAL A 250 2.28 -2.38 26.39
CA VAL A 250 2.08 -1.03 25.86
C VAL A 250 1.12 -0.25 26.78
N PRO A 251 1.48 0.95 27.27
CA PRO A 251 0.57 1.76 28.10
C PRO A 251 -0.76 2.06 27.38
N ASP A 252 -1.88 2.09 28.11
CA ASP A 252 -3.22 2.24 27.52
C ASP A 252 -3.39 3.57 26.76
N GLU A 253 -2.66 4.60 27.16
CA GLU A 253 -2.61 5.93 26.54
C GLU A 253 -1.96 5.95 25.14
N ASP A 254 -1.10 4.98 24.83
CA ASP A 254 -0.38 4.86 23.56
C ASP A 254 -1.12 3.97 22.53
N LEU A 255 -2.22 3.37 22.99
CA LEU A 255 -3.08 2.49 22.21
C LEU A 255 -4.28 3.29 21.66
N SER A 256 -4.68 3.00 20.43
CA SER A 256 -5.98 3.38 19.88
C SER A 256 -7.11 2.67 20.63
N ASP A 257 -8.35 3.15 20.47
CA ASP A 257 -9.52 2.46 21.05
C ASP A 257 -9.62 1.00 20.61
N TYR A 258 -9.20 0.71 19.37
CA TYR A 258 -9.15 -0.66 18.83
C TYR A 258 -8.06 -1.51 19.50
N GLU A 259 -6.83 -1.00 19.58
CA GLU A 259 -5.71 -1.72 20.22
C GLU A 259 -5.97 -1.94 21.73
N ARG A 260 -6.62 -0.99 22.43
CA ARG A 260 -7.07 -1.17 23.82
C ARG A 260 -8.09 -2.30 23.96
N ALA A 261 -9.01 -2.43 23.00
CA ALA A 261 -10.00 -3.49 23.00
C ALA A 261 -9.35 -4.87 22.73
N GLN A 262 -8.37 -4.95 21.82
CA GLN A 262 -7.55 -6.16 21.62
C GLN A 262 -6.74 -6.54 22.88
N LYS A 263 -6.08 -5.57 23.51
CA LYS A 263 -5.34 -5.78 24.77
C LYS A 263 -6.23 -6.31 25.89
N LYS A 264 -7.50 -5.92 25.92
CA LYS A 264 -8.48 -6.40 26.90
C LYS A 264 -9.12 -7.74 26.53
N GLY A 265 -8.72 -8.37 25.41
CA GLY A 265 -9.33 -9.59 24.91
C GLY A 265 -10.79 -9.39 24.47
N LEU A 266 -11.21 -8.14 24.21
CA LEU A 266 -12.56 -7.80 23.75
C LEU A 266 -12.72 -7.97 22.23
N ILE A 267 -11.62 -8.30 21.54
CA ILE A 267 -11.54 -8.55 20.10
C ILE A 267 -10.67 -9.79 19.92
N GLU A 268 -11.10 -10.76 19.11
CA GLU A 268 -10.34 -11.98 18.86
C GLU A 268 -9.00 -11.64 18.20
N GLY A 269 -7.90 -12.05 18.83
CA GLY A 269 -6.57 -11.92 18.25
C GLY A 269 -6.48 -12.79 17.00
N VAL A 270 -6.15 -12.20 15.85
CA VAL A 270 -5.69 -12.98 14.70
C VAL A 270 -4.38 -13.62 15.15
N SER A 271 -4.43 -14.92 15.48
CA SER A 271 -3.33 -15.68 16.11
C SER A 271 -2.05 -15.83 15.25
N ASP A 272 -1.96 -15.08 14.15
CA ASP A 272 -0.76 -14.98 13.34
C ASP A 272 -0.17 -13.55 13.48
N PRO A 273 0.94 -13.38 14.21
CA PRO A 273 1.65 -12.10 14.31
C PRO A 273 2.10 -11.53 12.95
N SER A 274 2.04 -12.31 11.86
CA SER A 274 2.32 -11.82 10.50
C SER A 274 1.12 -11.16 9.79
N SER A 275 -0.10 -11.25 10.35
CA SER A 275 -1.26 -10.46 9.86
C SER A 275 -1.36 -9.08 10.52
N MET A 276 -0.50 -8.77 11.48
CA MET A 276 -0.47 -7.47 12.19
C MET A 276 0.24 -6.35 11.41
N ASP A 277 0.91 -6.66 10.29
CA ASP A 277 1.41 -5.65 9.35
C ASP A 277 0.28 -5.05 8.46
N GLU A 278 -0.96 -5.55 8.60
CA GLU A 278 -2.14 -5.16 7.82
C GLU A 278 -3.18 -4.34 8.60
N LEU A 279 -2.76 -3.34 9.38
CA LEU A 279 -3.64 -2.17 9.46
C LEU A 279 -3.70 -1.61 8.04
N PRO A 280 -4.88 -1.57 7.37
CA PRO A 280 -4.96 -1.14 5.99
C PRO A 280 -4.40 0.27 5.90
N TYR A 281 -3.22 0.36 5.28
CA TYR A 281 -2.53 1.61 4.99
C TYR A 281 -3.54 2.60 4.43
N TYR A 282 -3.50 3.82 4.96
CA TYR A 282 -4.33 4.98 4.63
C TYR A 282 -5.11 4.87 3.32
N PHE A 283 -6.43 4.76 3.45
CA PHE A 283 -7.36 5.01 2.35
C PHE A 283 -7.18 6.48 1.95
N ALA A 284 -6.76 6.69 0.69
CA ALA A 284 -6.51 7.96 0.01
C ALA A 284 -6.05 9.12 0.92
N GLU A 285 -4.77 9.48 0.87
CA GLU A 285 -4.27 10.65 1.61
C GLU A 285 -5.12 11.89 1.28
N PRO A 286 -5.69 12.58 2.29
CA PRO A 286 -6.37 13.85 2.08
C PRO A 286 -5.48 14.81 1.28
N SER A 287 -6.06 15.46 0.28
CA SER A 287 -5.33 16.25 -0.70
C SER A 287 -5.91 17.65 -0.90
N ILE A 288 -5.15 18.55 -1.51
CA ILE A 288 -5.69 19.86 -1.93
C ILE A 288 -6.78 19.74 -3.00
N ASP A 289 -6.84 18.62 -3.73
CA ASP A 289 -7.92 18.36 -4.69
C ASP A 289 -9.25 18.09 -3.99
N ASP A 290 -9.23 17.44 -2.83
CA ASP A 290 -10.41 17.28 -1.98
C ASP A 290 -10.88 18.64 -1.46
N VAL A 291 -9.93 19.48 -1.02
CA VAL A 291 -10.21 20.86 -0.60
C VAL A 291 -10.86 21.65 -1.74
N ALA A 292 -10.34 21.57 -2.96
CA ALA A 292 -10.90 22.25 -4.13
C ALA A 292 -12.31 21.76 -4.50
N THR A 293 -12.62 20.50 -4.19
CA THR A 293 -13.94 19.90 -4.43
C THR A 293 -14.95 20.35 -3.37
N LEU A 294 -14.54 20.39 -2.11
CA LEU A 294 -15.40 20.72 -0.97
C LEU A 294 -15.60 22.22 -0.74
N TYR A 295 -14.66 23.06 -1.24
CA TYR A 295 -14.66 24.51 -1.05
C TYR A 295 -14.67 25.21 -2.43
N PRO A 296 -15.85 25.55 -2.97
CA PRO A 296 -15.97 26.13 -4.32
C PRO A 296 -15.22 27.44 -4.51
N ASP A 297 -15.05 28.22 -3.45
CA ASP A 297 -14.36 29.51 -3.51
C ASP A 297 -12.85 29.36 -3.77
N VAL A 298 -12.22 28.27 -3.30
CA VAL A 298 -10.81 27.96 -3.60
C VAL A 298 -10.63 27.10 -4.85
N SER A 299 -11.71 26.46 -5.33
CA SER A 299 -11.69 25.55 -6.49
C SER A 299 -11.12 26.21 -7.75
N LYS A 300 -11.58 27.43 -8.05
CA LYS A 300 -11.15 28.17 -9.24
C LYS A 300 -9.65 28.47 -9.21
N GLU A 301 -9.13 28.81 -8.04
CA GLU A 301 -7.73 29.19 -7.85
C GLU A 301 -6.81 27.97 -7.92
N VAL A 302 -7.23 26.84 -7.34
CA VAL A 302 -6.56 25.54 -7.49
C VAL A 302 -6.51 25.15 -8.98
N GLU A 303 -7.62 25.24 -9.70
CA GLU A 303 -7.68 24.91 -11.13
C GLU A 303 -6.82 25.85 -12.00
N GLU A 304 -6.85 27.16 -11.72
CA GLU A 304 -5.99 28.14 -12.40
C GLU A 304 -4.51 27.88 -12.12
N GLN A 305 -4.16 27.50 -10.89
CA GLN A 305 -2.79 27.18 -10.54
C GLN A 305 -2.32 25.86 -11.17
N LYS A 306 -3.16 24.82 -11.23
CA LYS A 306 -2.87 23.61 -12.01
C LYS A 306 -2.56 24.01 -13.46
N LYS A 307 -3.43 24.82 -14.07
CA LYS A 307 -3.23 25.33 -15.44
C LYS A 307 -1.95 26.15 -15.58
N SER A 308 -1.60 26.99 -14.60
CA SER A 308 -0.40 27.84 -14.61
C SER A 308 0.88 27.02 -14.43
N PHE A 309 0.86 26.00 -13.57
CA PHE A 309 1.94 25.04 -13.39
C PHE A 309 2.21 24.30 -14.71
N PHE A 310 1.16 23.78 -15.35
CA PHE A 310 1.28 23.14 -16.67
C PHE A 310 1.73 24.11 -17.77
N LYS A 311 1.36 25.40 -17.73
CA LYS A 311 1.86 26.43 -18.67
C LYS A 311 3.32 26.82 -18.41
N THR A 312 3.77 26.86 -17.16
CA THR A 312 5.14 27.25 -16.80
C THR A 312 6.12 26.14 -17.18
N GLN A 313 5.73 24.87 -17.00
CA GLN A 313 6.49 23.75 -17.55
C GLN A 313 6.64 23.81 -19.08
N LYS A 314 5.69 24.40 -19.80
CA LYS A 314 5.79 24.65 -21.25
C LYS A 314 6.73 25.82 -21.63
N LYS A 315 7.07 26.72 -20.71
CA LYS A 315 7.88 27.93 -20.97
C LYS A 315 9.36 27.80 -20.62
N ILE A 316 9.79 26.68 -20.01
CA ILE A 316 11.21 26.36 -19.85
C ILE A 316 11.79 26.12 -21.25
N LYS A 317 12.28 27.21 -21.88
CA LYS A 317 12.85 27.24 -23.22
C LYS A 317 14.10 26.37 -23.27
N ALA A 318 14.28 25.77 -24.45
CA ALA A 318 15.45 25.00 -24.85
C ALA A 318 16.77 25.62 -24.37
N VAL A 319 17.61 24.75 -23.80
CA VAL A 319 19.03 25.00 -23.55
C VAL A 319 19.64 25.62 -24.83
N PRO A 320 20.42 26.71 -24.73
CA PRO A 320 21.09 27.28 -25.89
C PRO A 320 21.88 26.20 -26.62
N LYS A 321 21.70 26.14 -27.95
CA LYS A 321 22.50 25.31 -28.85
C LYS A 321 23.99 25.48 -28.50
N LEU A 322 24.64 24.42 -28.03
CA LEU A 322 26.09 24.28 -28.11
C LEU A 322 26.41 24.02 -29.60
N THR A 323 26.56 25.10 -30.36
CA THR A 323 27.23 25.06 -31.66
C THR A 323 28.68 25.45 -31.44
N GLY A 324 29.52 24.44 -31.27
CA GLY A 324 30.97 24.60 -31.18
C GLY A 324 31.61 23.23 -31.29
N GLU A 325 32.25 22.96 -32.42
CA GLU A 325 33.20 21.85 -32.58
C GLU A 325 34.41 22.13 -31.68
N GLU A 326 34.34 21.75 -30.41
CA GLU A 326 35.50 21.73 -29.55
C GLU A 326 36.18 20.37 -29.70
N LYS A 327 37.22 20.33 -30.54
CA LYS A 327 38.14 19.19 -30.65
C LYS A 327 38.79 18.96 -29.29
N ILE A 328 38.50 17.82 -28.68
CA ILE A 328 39.26 17.27 -27.57
C ILE A 328 40.66 16.93 -28.12
N PRO A 329 41.75 17.43 -27.53
CA PRO A 329 43.08 16.99 -27.93
C PRO A 329 43.28 15.54 -27.52
N GLU A 330 43.61 14.68 -28.49
CA GLU A 330 44.18 13.36 -28.22
C GLU A 330 45.43 13.54 -27.37
N LYS A 331 45.39 12.99 -26.15
CA LYS A 331 46.57 12.86 -25.31
C LYS A 331 47.14 11.47 -25.54
N ASP A 332 48.28 11.44 -26.23
CA ASP A 332 49.14 10.29 -26.40
C ASP A 332 49.52 9.66 -25.06
N GLY A 333 49.53 8.32 -25.04
CA GLY A 333 50.45 7.55 -24.22
C GLY A 333 50.06 7.35 -22.75
N GLN A 334 49.15 6.43 -22.48
CA GLN A 334 49.22 5.61 -21.27
C GLN A 334 48.62 4.23 -21.52
N GLN A 335 49.53 3.28 -21.77
CA GLN A 335 49.22 1.87 -21.83
C GLN A 335 48.85 1.39 -20.40
N PRO A 336 47.71 0.71 -20.19
CA PRO A 336 47.38 0.18 -18.88
C PRO A 336 48.42 -0.86 -18.45
N PRO A 337 48.75 -0.93 -17.14
CA PRO A 337 49.73 -1.89 -16.65
C PRO A 337 49.26 -3.33 -16.91
N PRO A 338 50.19 -4.26 -17.20
CA PRO A 338 49.84 -5.66 -17.39
C PRO A 338 49.27 -6.23 -16.09
N MET A 339 48.18 -6.99 -16.21
CA MET A 339 47.64 -7.77 -15.09
C MET A 339 48.68 -8.81 -14.62
N PRO A 340 48.80 -9.07 -13.32
CA PRO A 340 49.70 -10.09 -12.81
C PRO A 340 49.22 -11.49 -13.20
N ASP A 341 50.15 -12.29 -13.73
CA ASP A 341 50.00 -13.73 -13.94
C ASP A 341 49.66 -14.42 -12.61
N PHE A 342 48.53 -15.13 -12.60
CA PHE A 342 48.21 -16.08 -11.54
C PHE A 342 48.80 -17.43 -11.91
N ASP A 343 50.02 -17.67 -11.43
CA ASP A 343 50.71 -18.95 -11.51
C ASP A 343 49.96 -20.05 -10.73
N ASP A 344 49.81 -21.18 -11.39
CA ASP A 344 49.23 -22.43 -10.89
C ASP A 344 50.05 -23.01 -9.72
N SER A 345 49.63 -22.73 -8.48
CA SER A 345 50.10 -23.48 -7.31
C SER A 345 49.38 -24.81 -7.17
N LYS A 346 49.95 -25.82 -7.82
CA LYS A 346 49.74 -27.26 -7.64
C LYS A 346 50.24 -27.73 -6.26
N PRO A 347 49.55 -28.67 -5.58
CA PRO A 347 50.22 -29.57 -4.64
C PRO A 347 50.14 -31.04 -5.09
N THR A 348 51.28 -31.56 -5.52
CA THR A 348 51.76 -32.96 -5.37
C THR A 348 52.06 -33.23 -3.88
N THR A 349 51.92 -34.39 -3.22
CA THR A 349 51.88 -35.85 -3.53
C THR A 349 51.50 -36.58 -2.20
N LYS A 350 50.57 -37.57 -2.16
CA LYS A 350 50.75 -39.06 -1.99
C LYS A 350 51.55 -39.56 -0.73
N PRO A 351 51.48 -40.86 -0.31
CA PRO A 351 50.33 -41.75 0.01
C PRO A 351 50.58 -42.68 1.25
N GLN A 352 49.57 -43.26 1.93
CA GLN A 352 49.69 -44.61 2.56
C GLN A 352 48.39 -45.12 3.20
N GLY A 353 48.07 -46.41 2.96
CA GLY A 353 47.17 -47.21 3.81
C GLY A 353 46.15 -48.10 3.08
N THR A 354 46.55 -49.32 2.73
CA THR A 354 45.69 -50.47 2.35
C THR A 354 45.58 -51.44 3.56
N PRO A 355 44.78 -52.53 3.52
CA PRO A 355 43.32 -52.64 3.52
C PRO A 355 42.80 -53.39 4.78
N GLY A 356 41.66 -52.95 5.35
CA GLY A 356 40.99 -53.63 6.47
C GLY A 356 39.84 -54.52 6.00
N SER A 357 39.89 -55.78 6.42
CA SER A 357 39.05 -56.93 6.09
C SER A 357 37.54 -56.80 6.31
N THR A 358 36.80 -57.39 5.38
CA THR A 358 35.37 -57.74 5.39
C THR A 358 34.98 -58.65 6.57
N PRO A 359 33.84 -58.40 7.24
CA PRO A 359 33.09 -59.44 7.94
C PRO A 359 31.85 -59.86 7.14
N THR A 360 31.74 -61.17 6.95
CA THR A 360 30.61 -61.91 6.40
C THR A 360 29.32 -61.68 7.21
N PRO A 361 28.16 -61.37 6.59
CA PRO A 361 26.88 -61.39 7.29
C PRO A 361 26.29 -62.82 7.34
N LYS A 362 25.84 -63.18 8.54
CA LYS A 362 25.13 -64.40 8.89
C LYS A 362 23.72 -64.41 8.26
N PRO A 363 23.17 -65.57 7.83
CA PRO A 363 21.83 -65.62 7.24
C PRO A 363 20.74 -65.70 8.32
N GLY A 364 19.70 -64.89 8.18
CA GLY A 364 18.45 -65.10 8.91
C GLY A 364 17.56 -63.86 9.04
N THR A 365 16.43 -63.87 8.32
CA THR A 365 15.04 -63.56 8.74
C THR A 365 14.27 -62.92 7.58
N PRO A 366 13.10 -63.45 7.16
CA PRO A 366 12.38 -62.94 6.00
C PRO A 366 11.77 -61.55 6.26
N THR A 367 12.12 -60.59 5.42
CA THR A 367 11.53 -59.25 5.39
C THR A 367 10.08 -59.30 4.88
N PRO A 368 9.12 -58.61 5.54
CA PRO A 368 7.75 -58.54 5.06
C PRO A 368 7.66 -57.79 3.72
N LYS A 369 6.81 -58.34 2.84
CA LYS A 369 6.49 -57.85 1.50
C LYS A 369 6.09 -56.36 1.54
N PRO A 370 6.69 -55.48 0.73
CA PRO A 370 6.34 -54.07 0.71
C PRO A 370 4.92 -53.87 0.19
N THR A 371 4.12 -53.15 0.97
CA THR A 371 2.80 -52.65 0.56
C THR A 371 2.98 -51.71 -0.64
N PRO A 372 2.17 -51.81 -1.71
CA PRO A 372 2.28 -50.94 -2.87
C PRO A 372 2.13 -49.47 -2.48
N ALA A 373 3.07 -48.63 -2.91
CA ALA A 373 2.96 -47.19 -2.76
C ALA A 373 1.70 -46.68 -3.48
N PRO A 374 0.91 -45.79 -2.86
CA PRO A 374 -0.26 -45.21 -3.51
C PRO A 374 0.18 -44.44 -4.76
N LYS A 375 -0.53 -44.68 -5.87
CA LYS A 375 -0.32 -43.94 -7.12
C LYS A 375 -0.41 -42.43 -6.84
N PRO A 376 0.54 -41.62 -7.34
CA PRO A 376 0.41 -40.16 -7.31
C PRO A 376 -0.91 -39.77 -7.96
N GLY A 377 -1.76 -39.08 -7.21
CA GLY A 377 -3.01 -38.54 -7.74
C GLY A 377 -2.70 -37.63 -8.92
N THR A 378 -3.48 -37.76 -9.98
CA THR A 378 -3.42 -36.90 -11.16
C THR A 378 -3.55 -35.45 -10.69
N PRO A 379 -2.60 -34.55 -11.01
CA PRO A 379 -2.69 -33.16 -10.59
C PRO A 379 -3.95 -32.54 -11.19
N THR A 380 -4.76 -31.92 -10.32
CA THR A 380 -5.93 -31.13 -10.71
C THR A 380 -5.48 -30.05 -11.70
N PRO A 381 -6.18 -29.83 -12.82
CA PRO A 381 -5.87 -28.74 -13.74
C PRO A 381 -5.84 -27.41 -12.98
N ALA A 382 -4.79 -26.61 -13.22
CA ALA A 382 -4.69 -25.28 -12.65
C ALA A 382 -5.96 -24.47 -13.01
N PRO A 383 -6.50 -23.68 -12.06
CA PRO A 383 -7.59 -22.76 -12.35
C PRO A 383 -7.22 -21.87 -13.53
N LYS A 384 -8.16 -21.64 -14.45
CA LYS A 384 -7.95 -20.63 -15.50
C LYS A 384 -7.75 -19.27 -14.81
N PRO A 385 -6.75 -18.48 -15.24
CA PRO A 385 -6.49 -17.18 -14.64
C PRO A 385 -7.76 -16.32 -14.72
N PRO A 386 -8.15 -15.65 -13.62
CA PRO A 386 -9.29 -14.76 -13.63
C PRO A 386 -9.02 -13.59 -14.57
N VAL A 387 -10.04 -13.26 -15.35
CA VAL A 387 -10.00 -12.14 -16.28
C VAL A 387 -10.22 -10.87 -15.47
N THR A 388 -9.25 -9.96 -15.48
CA THR A 388 -9.37 -8.63 -14.89
C THR A 388 -10.63 -7.94 -15.40
N THR A 389 -11.48 -7.48 -14.49
CA THR A 389 -12.75 -6.81 -14.80
C THR A 389 -12.51 -5.57 -15.65
N GLN A 390 -13.05 -5.56 -16.87
CA GLN A 390 -13.04 -4.43 -17.79
C GLN A 390 -13.68 -3.18 -17.16
N PRO A 391 -13.37 -1.95 -17.65
CA PRO A 391 -14.13 -0.76 -17.31
C PRO A 391 -15.63 -0.95 -17.55
N ALA A 392 -16.49 -0.19 -16.85
CA ALA A 392 -17.95 -0.31 -16.94
C ALA A 392 -18.55 -0.01 -18.33
N ASP A 393 -17.75 0.54 -19.27
CA ASP A 393 -18.12 0.69 -20.68
C ASP A 393 -17.65 -0.46 -21.59
N GLY A 394 -16.96 -1.46 -21.02
CA GLY A 394 -16.42 -2.64 -21.69
C GLY A 394 -15.18 -2.40 -22.57
N SER A 395 -14.64 -1.17 -22.62
CA SER A 395 -13.55 -0.85 -23.54
C SER A 395 -12.19 -0.87 -22.86
N ARG A 396 -11.41 -1.93 -23.10
CA ARG A 396 -9.98 -2.00 -22.76
C ARG A 396 -9.25 -0.86 -23.49
N PRO A 397 -8.51 0.03 -22.78
CA PRO A 397 -7.70 1.04 -23.43
C PRO A 397 -6.67 0.40 -24.37
N VAL A 398 -6.54 0.93 -25.58
CA VAL A 398 -5.56 0.50 -26.58
C VAL A 398 -4.63 1.65 -26.94
N ASP A 399 -3.45 1.34 -27.48
CA ASP A 399 -2.45 2.33 -27.91
C ASP A 399 -2.07 3.32 -26.81
N GLN A 400 -1.91 2.84 -25.58
CA GLN A 400 -1.47 3.65 -24.45
C GLN A 400 0.01 3.97 -24.53
N ALA A 401 0.85 3.06 -25.03
CA ALA A 401 2.29 3.23 -25.12
C ALA A 401 2.72 3.92 -26.43
N TRP A 402 3.45 5.03 -26.31
CA TRP A 402 3.94 5.83 -27.43
C TRP A 402 5.45 6.11 -27.33
N GLY A 403 6.12 6.11 -28.48
CA GLY A 403 7.51 6.56 -28.58
C GLY A 403 8.56 5.48 -28.29
N LYS A 404 9.84 5.85 -28.39
CA LYS A 404 10.99 4.94 -28.23
C LYS A 404 11.45 4.93 -26.77
N PRO A 405 11.35 3.80 -26.05
CA PRO A 405 11.94 3.62 -24.72
C PRO A 405 13.39 4.13 -24.62
N ASN A 406 14.29 3.77 -25.54
CA ASN A 406 15.73 3.90 -25.26
C ASN A 406 16.54 4.92 -26.08
N THR A 407 16.01 5.60 -27.11
CA THR A 407 16.93 6.20 -28.10
C THR A 407 17.56 7.55 -27.75
N GLY A 408 17.13 8.26 -26.71
CA GLY A 408 17.65 9.62 -26.39
C GLY A 408 17.48 10.69 -27.50
N ARG A 409 17.14 10.27 -28.73
CA ARG A 409 16.87 11.04 -29.93
C ARG A 409 15.38 11.31 -30.01
N TRP A 410 15.08 12.58 -29.77
CA TRP A 410 13.79 13.22 -29.86
C TRP A 410 13.37 13.31 -31.33
N MET A 411 12.58 12.35 -31.81
CA MET A 411 11.86 12.56 -33.07
C MET A 411 10.67 13.45 -32.77
N ALA A 412 10.82 14.69 -33.21
CA ALA A 412 9.92 15.80 -33.07
C ALA A 412 8.53 15.49 -33.65
N ASP A 413 7.60 15.14 -32.76
CA ASP A 413 6.22 15.64 -32.86
C ASP A 413 5.94 16.46 -31.59
N ILE A 414 6.49 17.67 -31.59
CA ILE A 414 6.73 18.55 -30.44
C ILE A 414 5.45 18.99 -29.72
N LYS A 415 4.26 18.71 -30.26
CA LYS A 415 3.01 19.24 -29.71
C LYS A 415 2.40 18.44 -28.57
N LYS A 416 2.76 17.16 -28.37
CA LYS A 416 2.27 16.33 -27.25
C LYS A 416 3.32 15.28 -26.87
N MET A 417 4.27 15.63 -25.99
CA MET A 417 5.26 14.71 -25.39
C MET A 417 4.61 13.70 -24.43
N LEU A 418 3.61 12.95 -24.89
CA LEU A 418 2.96 11.87 -24.16
C LEU A 418 3.58 10.55 -24.63
N TYR A 419 4.27 9.87 -23.72
CA TYR A 419 4.81 8.53 -23.95
C TYR A 419 3.87 7.44 -23.43
N LEU A 420 2.97 7.84 -22.53
CA LEU A 420 1.90 7.02 -22.00
C LEU A 420 0.63 7.88 -22.01
N THR A 421 -0.44 7.38 -22.63
CA THR A 421 -1.76 8.02 -22.64
C THR A 421 -2.76 7.13 -21.92
N GLN A 422 -3.71 7.74 -21.20
CA GLN A 422 -4.72 7.01 -20.42
C GLN A 422 -4.06 5.99 -19.48
N ALA A 423 -2.99 6.39 -18.79
CA ALA A 423 -2.24 5.50 -17.91
C ALA A 423 -3.14 4.88 -16.84
N ASN A 424 -2.87 3.62 -16.51
CA ASN A 424 -3.49 2.92 -15.40
C ASN A 424 -2.56 2.98 -14.18
N SER A 425 -3.14 3.20 -12.99
CA SER A 425 -2.40 3.28 -11.74
C SER A 425 -2.36 1.90 -11.06
N LEU A 426 -1.16 1.39 -10.81
CA LEU A 426 -0.96 0.18 -9.98
C LEU A 426 -1.41 0.41 -8.54
N LEU A 427 -1.30 1.64 -8.03
CA LEU A 427 -1.71 1.99 -6.68
C LEU A 427 -3.24 1.92 -6.55
N GLU A 428 -3.97 2.46 -7.52
CA GLU A 428 -5.44 2.37 -7.54
C GLU A 428 -5.90 0.91 -7.68
N ALA A 429 -5.20 0.11 -8.50
CA ALA A 429 -5.48 -1.32 -8.61
C ALA A 429 -5.27 -2.05 -7.27
N ALA A 430 -4.16 -1.79 -6.57
CA ALA A 430 -3.90 -2.35 -5.24
C ALA A 430 -4.99 -1.91 -4.23
N GLN A 431 -5.34 -0.64 -4.21
CA GLN A 431 -6.38 -0.10 -3.31
C GLN A 431 -7.76 -0.71 -3.58
N LYS A 432 -8.12 -0.89 -4.85
CA LYS A 432 -9.40 -1.51 -5.26
C LYS A 432 -9.47 -2.99 -4.86
N LEU A 433 -8.37 -3.72 -4.99
CA LEU A 433 -8.29 -5.15 -4.65
C LEU A 433 -8.11 -5.40 -3.15
N GLY A 434 -7.56 -4.42 -2.41
CA GLY A 434 -7.30 -4.53 -0.98
C GLY A 434 -6.33 -5.68 -0.66
N PRO A 435 -6.55 -6.45 0.42
CA PRO A 435 -5.70 -7.60 0.77
C PRO A 435 -5.62 -8.67 -0.33
N ASN A 436 -6.61 -8.72 -1.22
CA ASN A 436 -6.61 -9.66 -2.34
C ASN A 436 -5.67 -9.23 -3.48
N ALA A 437 -5.03 -8.05 -3.43
CA ALA A 437 -4.12 -7.64 -4.50
C ALA A 437 -2.97 -8.64 -4.70
N GLY A 438 -2.42 -9.19 -3.61
CA GLY A 438 -1.21 -10.03 -3.67
C GLY A 438 0.06 -9.29 -4.11
N PHE A 439 -0.03 -7.95 -4.26
CA PHE A 439 1.08 -7.06 -4.54
C PHE A 439 0.94 -5.74 -3.77
N GLN A 440 2.06 -5.05 -3.60
CA GLN A 440 2.12 -3.71 -3.00
C GLN A 440 2.97 -2.77 -3.86
N VAL A 441 2.60 -1.50 -3.90
CA VAL A 441 3.35 -0.45 -4.62
C VAL A 441 4.33 0.22 -3.67
N LEU A 442 5.63 0.14 -3.99
CA LEU A 442 6.68 0.81 -3.25
C LEU A 442 6.77 2.28 -3.66
N TRP A 443 7.02 3.15 -2.67
CA TRP A 443 7.23 4.59 -2.85
C TRP A 443 6.16 5.30 -3.72
N PRO A 444 4.86 5.15 -3.39
CA PRO A 444 3.78 5.73 -4.20
C PRO A 444 3.91 7.25 -4.40
N THR A 445 4.52 7.96 -3.44
CA THR A 445 4.78 9.41 -3.48
C THR A 445 5.70 9.83 -4.64
N LYS A 446 6.49 8.92 -5.22
CA LYS A 446 7.31 9.20 -6.42
C LYS A 446 6.47 9.37 -7.68
N LYS A 447 5.19 8.97 -7.67
CA LYS A 447 4.27 9.02 -8.84
C LYS A 447 4.86 8.29 -10.08
N ARG A 448 5.45 7.11 -9.85
CA ARG A 448 6.09 6.25 -10.86
C ARG A 448 5.42 4.88 -11.05
N HIS A 449 4.22 4.73 -10.52
CA HIS A 449 3.45 3.47 -10.49
C HIS A 449 2.40 3.41 -11.62
N TYR A 450 2.66 4.10 -12.73
CA TYR A 450 1.72 4.17 -13.86
C TYR A 450 2.21 3.27 -14.99
N GLY A 451 1.29 2.50 -15.57
CA GLY A 451 1.58 1.58 -16.68
C GLY A 451 0.50 1.63 -17.75
N THR A 452 0.71 0.85 -18.82
CA THR A 452 -0.41 0.46 -19.68
C THR A 452 -1.37 -0.45 -18.93
N TYR A 453 -2.58 -0.61 -19.46
CA TYR A 453 -3.55 -1.58 -18.97
C TYR A 453 -2.94 -2.98 -18.91
N ASP A 454 -2.21 -3.36 -19.96
CA ASP A 454 -1.54 -4.67 -20.07
C ASP A 454 -0.50 -4.88 -18.95
N MET A 455 0.22 -3.82 -18.56
CA MET A 455 1.20 -3.89 -17.48
C MET A 455 0.51 -4.03 -16.11
N VAL A 456 -0.57 -3.27 -15.87
CA VAL A 456 -1.34 -3.39 -14.63
C VAL A 456 -1.99 -4.77 -14.51
N GLU A 457 -2.58 -5.27 -15.60
CA GLU A 457 -3.15 -6.62 -15.69
C GLU A 457 -2.10 -7.71 -15.40
N MET A 458 -0.89 -7.59 -15.98
CA MET A 458 0.22 -8.49 -15.64
C MET A 458 0.47 -8.52 -14.13
N VAL A 459 0.61 -7.35 -13.48
CA VAL A 459 0.91 -7.29 -12.05
C VAL A 459 -0.21 -7.85 -11.18
N VAL A 460 -1.47 -7.58 -11.53
CA VAL A 460 -2.64 -8.13 -10.82
C VAL A 460 -2.62 -9.65 -10.89
N ASN A 461 -2.47 -10.23 -12.08
CA ASN A 461 -2.44 -11.69 -12.28
C ASN A 461 -1.26 -12.35 -11.56
N VAL A 462 -0.10 -11.69 -11.55
CA VAL A 462 1.09 -12.18 -10.85
C VAL A 462 0.94 -12.09 -9.33
N GLY A 463 0.34 -11.00 -8.82
CA GLY A 463 0.04 -10.85 -7.39
C GLY A 463 -0.94 -11.91 -6.89
N GLU A 464 -2.00 -12.15 -7.65
CA GLU A 464 -2.95 -13.23 -7.40
C GLU A 464 -2.30 -14.61 -7.41
N TRP A 465 -1.52 -14.93 -8.44
CA TRP A 465 -0.79 -16.19 -8.49
C TRP A 465 0.11 -16.36 -7.27
N LEU A 466 0.81 -15.29 -6.85
CA LEU A 466 1.70 -15.34 -5.70
C LEU A 466 0.93 -15.64 -4.40
N ARG A 467 -0.18 -14.94 -4.17
CA ARG A 467 -1.09 -15.15 -3.03
C ARG A 467 -1.53 -16.62 -2.93
N GLU A 468 -1.83 -17.25 -4.05
CA GLU A 468 -2.32 -18.63 -4.11
C GLU A 468 -1.22 -19.70 -4.02
N ASN A 469 0.00 -19.38 -4.47
CA ASN A 469 1.05 -20.38 -4.67
C ASN A 469 2.26 -20.22 -3.74
N VAL A 470 2.36 -19.11 -3.01
CA VAL A 470 3.51 -18.78 -2.16
C VAL A 470 3.05 -18.07 -0.89
N SER A 471 2.89 -18.84 0.19
CA SER A 471 2.49 -18.32 1.50
C SER A 471 3.53 -17.36 2.09
N GLY A 472 3.03 -16.25 2.68
CA GLY A 472 3.81 -15.27 3.43
C GLY A 472 4.69 -14.37 2.56
N VAL A 473 4.34 -14.15 1.29
CA VAL A 473 5.09 -13.29 0.37
C VAL A 473 4.13 -12.43 -0.43
N ILE A 474 4.41 -11.13 -0.51
CA ILE A 474 3.67 -10.15 -1.34
C ILE A 474 4.61 -9.64 -2.43
N LEU A 475 4.11 -9.52 -3.66
CA LEU A 475 4.88 -8.96 -4.76
C LEU A 475 5.12 -7.47 -4.51
N SER A 476 6.37 -7.06 -4.34
CA SER A 476 6.71 -5.65 -4.17
C SER A 476 7.06 -5.00 -5.50
N VAL A 477 6.31 -3.97 -5.85
CA VAL A 477 6.35 -3.29 -7.15
C VAL A 477 7.09 -1.97 -7.04
N GLY A 478 8.13 -1.80 -7.85
CA GLY A 478 8.96 -0.60 -7.90
C GLY A 478 8.49 0.43 -8.92
N ASP A 479 9.45 1.03 -9.64
CA ASP A 479 9.16 2.01 -10.68
C ASP A 479 8.55 1.32 -11.92
N THR A 480 7.69 2.03 -12.67
CA THR A 480 7.03 1.58 -13.91
C THR A 480 7.08 2.68 -14.99
N ALA A 481 6.36 3.78 -14.76
CA ALA A 481 6.42 5.01 -15.55
C ALA A 481 5.77 6.16 -14.77
N ALA A 482 6.06 7.39 -15.18
CA ALA A 482 5.26 8.54 -14.75
C ALA A 482 3.87 8.51 -15.42
N MET A 483 2.91 9.25 -14.88
CA MET A 483 1.52 9.29 -15.36
C MET A 483 1.38 9.58 -16.87
N ASN A 484 2.23 10.43 -17.42
CA ASN A 484 2.26 10.75 -18.86
C ASN A 484 3.46 10.09 -19.58
N GLY A 485 4.12 9.16 -18.91
CA GLY A 485 5.36 8.54 -19.33
C GLY A 485 6.54 9.51 -19.31
N GLY A 486 7.53 9.24 -20.16
CA GLY A 486 8.76 10.02 -20.29
C GLY A 486 9.84 9.60 -19.31
N ARG A 487 10.96 10.33 -19.29
CA ARG A 487 12.12 9.97 -18.47
C ARG A 487 11.80 10.06 -16.98
N ILE A 488 12.02 8.96 -16.25
CA ILE A 488 11.95 8.94 -14.77
C ILE A 488 13.34 8.71 -14.18
N GLY A 489 13.89 9.74 -13.52
CA GLY A 489 15.23 9.67 -12.93
C GLY A 489 16.30 9.16 -13.91
N ASN A 490 16.97 8.08 -13.49
CA ASN A 490 18.04 7.42 -14.25
C ASN A 490 17.54 6.24 -15.11
N HIS A 491 16.26 5.89 -15.05
CA HIS A 491 15.72 4.79 -15.85
C HIS A 491 15.68 5.21 -17.33
N LEU A 492 16.38 4.45 -18.16
CA LEU A 492 16.44 4.70 -19.59
C LEU A 492 15.17 4.22 -20.30
N SER A 493 14.54 3.16 -19.80
CA SER A 493 13.47 2.39 -20.46
C SER A 493 12.05 2.76 -20.05
N HIS A 494 11.80 2.97 -18.75
CA HIS A 494 10.53 3.22 -18.03
C HIS A 494 9.71 4.44 -18.48
N LYS A 495 9.62 4.67 -19.79
CA LYS A 495 9.05 5.86 -20.40
C LYS A 495 7.63 5.65 -20.89
N THR A 496 7.26 4.43 -21.26
CA THR A 496 6.03 4.16 -22.01
C THR A 496 5.00 3.37 -21.22
N GLY A 497 5.27 3.05 -19.95
CA GLY A 497 4.41 2.18 -19.13
C GLY A 497 4.47 0.70 -19.53
N MET A 498 5.46 0.30 -20.34
CA MET A 498 5.68 -1.07 -20.83
C MET A 498 6.80 -1.81 -20.09
N ASP A 499 7.41 -1.14 -19.12
CA ASP A 499 8.54 -1.58 -18.33
C ASP A 499 8.19 -1.49 -16.84
N ILE A 500 8.69 -2.41 -16.02
CA ILE A 500 8.43 -2.41 -14.58
C ILE A 500 9.57 -3.07 -13.80
N ASP A 501 9.88 -2.51 -12.64
CA ASP A 501 10.82 -3.09 -11.69
C ASP A 501 10.05 -3.84 -10.60
N LEU A 502 10.38 -5.11 -10.39
CA LEU A 502 9.74 -5.97 -9.41
C LEU A 502 10.79 -6.54 -8.46
N ALA A 503 10.51 -6.55 -7.16
CA ALA A 503 11.42 -7.14 -6.19
C ALA A 503 11.53 -8.66 -6.41
N TYR A 504 12.68 -9.23 -6.07
CA TYR A 504 12.82 -10.67 -5.97
C TYR A 504 12.07 -11.22 -4.75
N LEU A 505 11.56 -12.45 -4.87
CA LEU A 505 10.81 -13.09 -3.80
C LEU A 505 11.70 -13.41 -2.59
N THR A 506 11.29 -12.90 -1.43
CA THR A 506 11.97 -13.10 -0.15
C THR A 506 10.94 -12.96 0.98
N ARG A 507 11.18 -13.66 2.10
CA ARG A 507 10.43 -13.46 3.35
C ARG A 507 11.06 -12.41 4.25
N ASN A 508 12.28 -11.97 3.94
CA ASN A 508 12.95 -10.95 4.72
C ASN A 508 12.62 -9.57 4.15
N PRO A 509 11.83 -8.73 4.85
CA PRO A 509 11.46 -7.41 4.36
C PRO A 509 12.67 -6.49 4.10
N LYS A 510 13.82 -6.73 4.75
CA LYS A 510 15.07 -5.98 4.52
C LYS A 510 15.72 -6.28 3.17
N LEU A 511 15.31 -7.35 2.51
CA LEU A 511 15.81 -7.75 1.19
C LEU A 511 14.92 -7.26 0.04
N VAL A 512 13.73 -6.73 0.33
CA VAL A 512 12.87 -6.12 -0.69
C VAL A 512 13.60 -4.92 -1.31
N MET A 513 13.79 -4.96 -2.63
CA MET A 513 14.59 -3.98 -3.38
C MET A 513 16.04 -3.84 -2.90
N ASN A 514 16.60 -4.86 -2.24
CA ASN A 514 18.01 -4.94 -1.83
C ASN A 514 18.74 -6.11 -2.53
N ARG A 515 20.08 -6.07 -2.55
CA ARG A 515 20.92 -7.00 -3.34
C ARG A 515 20.70 -8.45 -2.90
N ILE A 516 20.15 -9.27 -3.80
CA ILE A 516 19.94 -10.71 -3.64
C ILE A 516 20.99 -11.54 -4.39
N ASP A 517 21.69 -10.91 -5.32
CA ASP A 517 22.76 -11.48 -6.13
C ASP A 517 24.09 -11.62 -5.38
N ILE A 518 24.17 -11.19 -4.12
CA ILE A 518 25.36 -11.36 -3.28
C ILE A 518 25.23 -12.67 -2.49
N PRO A 519 26.12 -13.66 -2.72
CA PRO A 519 26.03 -14.93 -2.05
C PRO A 519 26.59 -14.87 -0.62
N ASN A 520 25.87 -15.49 0.32
CA ASN A 520 26.33 -15.56 1.71
C ASN A 520 27.12 -16.86 2.03
N LYS A 521 26.92 -17.93 1.24
CA LYS A 521 27.44 -19.29 1.54
C LYS A 521 27.74 -20.13 0.28
N GLY A 522 28.48 -19.59 -0.67
CA GLY A 522 28.94 -20.33 -1.86
C GLY A 522 27.85 -20.68 -2.90
N GLY A 523 26.62 -20.18 -2.71
CA GLY A 523 25.58 -20.17 -3.75
C GLY A 523 25.80 -19.03 -4.75
N TYR A 524 24.84 -18.84 -5.67
CA TYR A 524 24.85 -17.65 -6.52
C TYR A 524 24.23 -16.43 -5.82
N THR A 525 23.31 -16.65 -4.89
CA THR A 525 22.43 -15.61 -4.33
C THR A 525 22.35 -15.67 -2.80
N HIS A 526 21.67 -14.68 -2.20
CA HIS A 526 21.38 -14.61 -0.78
C HIS A 526 20.57 -15.82 -0.32
N SER A 527 20.83 -16.33 0.89
CA SER A 527 20.18 -17.55 1.40
C SER A 527 18.67 -17.44 1.65
N GLU A 528 18.15 -16.21 1.74
CA GLU A 528 16.72 -15.91 1.92
C GLU A 528 16.01 -15.58 0.61
N PHE A 529 16.69 -15.79 -0.52
CA PHE A 529 16.07 -15.77 -1.83
C PHE A 529 15.22 -17.02 -2.02
N LEU A 530 13.94 -16.83 -2.35
CA LEU A 530 13.02 -17.91 -2.65
C LEU A 530 13.19 -18.36 -4.11
N ALA A 531 14.36 -18.92 -4.42
CA ALA A 531 14.76 -19.20 -5.79
C ALA A 531 13.80 -20.15 -6.53
N ALA A 532 13.30 -21.19 -5.85
CA ALA A 532 12.38 -22.15 -6.45
C ALA A 532 11.01 -21.51 -6.75
N GLU A 533 10.52 -20.67 -5.82
CA GLU A 533 9.30 -19.87 -5.97
C GLU A 533 9.47 -18.84 -7.09
N GLN A 534 10.60 -18.15 -7.15
CA GLN A 534 10.91 -17.16 -8.18
C GLN A 534 10.95 -17.79 -9.57
N TRP A 535 11.52 -18.99 -9.70
CA TRP A 535 11.50 -19.73 -10.97
C TRP A 535 10.07 -20.07 -11.39
N ARG A 536 9.22 -20.53 -10.45
CA ARG A 536 7.79 -20.76 -10.72
C ARG A 536 7.07 -19.47 -11.12
N LEU A 537 7.39 -18.34 -10.47
CA LEU A 537 6.85 -17.03 -10.80
C LEU A 537 7.23 -16.62 -12.23
N PHE A 538 8.49 -16.76 -12.64
CA PHE A 538 8.91 -16.43 -14.00
C PHE A 538 8.19 -17.26 -15.07
N LYS A 539 7.86 -18.53 -14.78
CA LYS A 539 6.99 -19.32 -15.66
C LYS A 539 5.59 -18.74 -15.74
N ALA A 540 4.97 -18.44 -14.59
CA ALA A 540 3.62 -17.88 -14.52
C ALA A 540 3.51 -16.52 -15.23
N VAL A 541 4.48 -15.62 -15.05
CA VAL A 541 4.52 -14.31 -15.72
C VAL A 541 4.49 -14.45 -17.25
N HIS A 542 5.20 -15.43 -17.81
CA HIS A 542 5.19 -15.71 -19.26
C HIS A 542 3.89 -16.34 -19.77
N GLU A 543 3.11 -16.96 -18.88
CA GLU A 543 1.79 -17.51 -19.19
C GLU A 543 0.73 -16.40 -19.22
N PHE A 544 0.79 -15.47 -18.27
CA PHE A 544 -0.21 -14.40 -18.14
C PHE A 544 0.01 -13.24 -19.09
N SER A 545 1.25 -13.02 -19.55
CA SER A 545 1.58 -11.80 -20.28
C SER A 545 2.64 -12.01 -21.36
N PRO A 546 2.55 -11.27 -22.47
CA PRO A 546 3.54 -11.34 -23.51
C PRO A 546 4.80 -10.61 -23.03
N ILE A 547 5.76 -11.33 -22.45
CA ILE A 547 7.04 -10.77 -22.00
C ILE A 547 8.04 -10.74 -23.16
N GLU A 548 8.66 -9.60 -23.42
CA GLU A 548 9.78 -9.47 -24.35
C GLU A 548 11.07 -9.97 -23.69
N VAL A 549 11.37 -9.39 -22.53
CA VAL A 549 12.62 -9.55 -21.80
C VAL A 549 12.39 -9.34 -20.31
N ILE A 550 13.17 -10.05 -19.51
CA ILE A 550 13.37 -9.80 -18.09
C ILE A 550 14.88 -9.55 -17.88
N TYR A 551 15.27 -8.36 -17.45
CA TYR A 551 16.66 -8.08 -17.09
C TYR A 551 16.91 -8.52 -15.65
N VAL A 552 17.97 -9.29 -15.46
CA VAL A 552 18.39 -9.85 -14.17
C VAL A 552 19.90 -9.80 -14.04
N ASN A 553 20.39 -9.89 -12.81
CA ASN A 553 21.80 -10.14 -12.58
C ASN A 553 22.20 -11.58 -12.99
N ARG A 554 23.46 -11.79 -13.39
CA ARG A 554 24.00 -13.11 -13.77
C ARG A 554 23.84 -14.15 -12.69
N ASN A 555 24.05 -13.78 -11.43
CA ASN A 555 23.91 -14.69 -10.31
C ASN A 555 22.46 -15.18 -10.17
N VAL A 556 21.49 -14.30 -10.39
CA VAL A 556 20.08 -14.68 -10.42
C VAL A 556 19.79 -15.60 -11.60
N LYS A 557 20.29 -15.29 -12.81
CA LYS A 557 20.09 -16.17 -13.98
C LYS A 557 20.70 -17.56 -13.77
N ASN A 558 21.90 -17.64 -13.20
CA ASN A 558 22.54 -18.90 -12.86
C ASN A 558 21.70 -19.71 -11.85
N GLU A 559 21.13 -19.02 -10.85
CA GLU A 559 20.22 -19.65 -9.90
C GLU A 559 18.94 -20.15 -10.59
N MET A 560 18.34 -19.39 -11.53
CA MET A 560 17.17 -19.84 -12.29
C MET A 560 17.47 -21.06 -13.16
N CYS A 561 18.62 -21.10 -13.84
CA CYS A 561 19.09 -22.29 -14.55
C CYS A 561 19.20 -23.51 -13.62
N LYS A 562 19.76 -23.33 -12.42
CA LYS A 562 19.86 -24.39 -11.41
C LYS A 562 18.48 -24.89 -10.99
N GLN A 563 17.54 -23.99 -10.71
CA GLN A 563 16.17 -24.36 -10.35
C GLN A 563 15.45 -25.09 -11.49
N ALA A 564 15.61 -24.64 -12.73
CA ALA A 564 15.02 -25.27 -13.91
C ALA A 564 15.57 -26.69 -14.16
N LEU A 565 16.88 -26.90 -13.97
CA LEU A 565 17.49 -28.24 -14.03
C LEU A 565 16.99 -29.13 -12.89
N LYS A 566 16.91 -28.58 -11.67
CA LYS A 566 16.49 -29.31 -10.47
C LYS A 566 15.02 -29.75 -10.54
N SER A 567 14.14 -28.91 -11.11
CA SER A 567 12.72 -29.24 -11.30
C SER A 567 12.48 -30.16 -12.50
N GLY A 568 13.48 -30.40 -13.35
CA GLY A 568 13.34 -31.13 -14.60
C GLY A 568 12.67 -30.33 -15.73
N ASP A 569 12.38 -29.04 -15.51
CA ASP A 569 11.83 -28.15 -16.54
C ASP A 569 12.82 -27.93 -17.69
N LEU A 570 14.12 -27.91 -17.38
CA LEU A 570 15.22 -27.86 -18.34
C LEU A 570 15.93 -29.23 -18.38
N PRO A 571 15.77 -30.03 -19.45
CA PRO A 571 16.32 -31.39 -19.50
C PRO A 571 17.85 -31.47 -19.45
N SER A 572 18.55 -30.45 -19.96
CA SER A 572 20.01 -30.38 -19.95
C SER A 572 20.49 -28.93 -20.00
N LYS A 573 21.73 -28.68 -19.56
CA LYS A 573 22.37 -27.34 -19.62
C LYS A 573 22.49 -26.77 -21.04
N THR A 574 22.37 -27.61 -22.05
CA THR A 574 22.51 -27.28 -23.47
C THR A 574 21.17 -27.25 -24.19
N ASP A 575 20.06 -27.51 -23.51
CA ASP A 575 18.74 -27.43 -24.14
C ASP A 575 18.39 -25.98 -24.49
N THR A 576 17.91 -25.80 -25.72
CA THR A 576 17.50 -24.52 -26.31
C THR A 576 16.05 -24.55 -26.77
N THR A 577 15.36 -25.68 -26.60
CA THR A 577 14.08 -25.96 -27.26
C THR A 577 12.90 -26.06 -26.30
N SER A 578 13.13 -26.48 -25.04
CA SER A 578 12.05 -26.59 -24.06
C SER A 578 11.39 -25.24 -23.78
N PRO A 579 10.16 -25.24 -23.25
CA PRO A 579 9.54 -24.02 -22.73
C PRO A 579 10.42 -23.30 -21.70
N ALA A 580 11.12 -24.04 -20.83
CA ALA A 580 12.04 -23.47 -19.85
C ALA A 580 13.23 -22.77 -20.52
N ALA A 581 13.82 -23.39 -21.55
CA ALA A 581 14.90 -22.78 -22.31
C ALA A 581 14.46 -21.46 -22.96
N LYS A 582 13.24 -21.39 -23.50
CA LYS A 582 12.65 -20.15 -24.08
C LYS A 582 12.40 -19.05 -23.05
N ILE A 583 12.07 -19.41 -21.80
CA ILE A 583 11.94 -18.45 -20.71
C ILE A 583 13.34 -17.95 -20.32
N LEU A 584 14.30 -18.86 -20.11
CA LEU A 584 15.68 -18.53 -19.72
C LEU A 584 16.41 -17.67 -20.75
N THR A 585 16.05 -17.74 -22.03
CA THR A 585 16.62 -16.86 -23.07
C THR A 585 16.06 -15.45 -23.03
N LYS A 586 14.87 -15.25 -22.45
CA LYS A 586 14.30 -13.94 -22.17
C LYS A 586 14.86 -13.31 -20.89
N LEU A 587 15.55 -14.08 -20.05
CA LEU A 587 16.30 -13.55 -18.91
C LEU A 587 17.63 -12.98 -19.42
N ILE A 588 17.70 -11.67 -19.66
CA ILE A 588 18.89 -10.98 -20.15
C ILE A 588 19.74 -10.55 -18.97
N ILE A 589 21.05 -10.79 -19.08
CA ILE A 589 22.00 -10.53 -18.01
C ILE A 589 22.47 -9.07 -18.09
N GLU A 590 22.41 -8.39 -16.95
CA GLU A 590 23.18 -7.17 -16.69
C GLU A 590 23.98 -7.33 -15.39
N ASP A 591 25.30 -7.50 -15.50
CA ASP A 591 26.16 -7.88 -14.37
C ASP A 591 26.24 -6.81 -13.27
N ASP A 592 26.19 -5.53 -13.66
CA ASP A 592 26.34 -4.40 -12.73
C ASP A 592 25.00 -3.83 -12.23
N ALA A 593 23.89 -4.44 -12.66
CA ALA A 593 22.52 -3.98 -12.36
C ALA A 593 21.60 -5.15 -12.00
N HIS A 594 20.35 -4.86 -11.67
CA HIS A 594 19.29 -5.86 -11.47
C HIS A 594 19.61 -6.97 -10.45
N GLY A 595 20.51 -6.66 -9.51
CA GLY A 595 20.86 -7.54 -8.39
C GLY A 595 19.85 -7.49 -7.25
N ASN A 596 19.03 -6.44 -7.20
CA ASN A 596 18.04 -6.20 -6.14
C ASN A 596 16.58 -6.20 -6.61
N HIS A 597 16.36 -6.24 -7.91
CA HIS A 597 15.06 -6.32 -8.57
C HIS A 597 15.25 -6.98 -9.94
N TRP A 598 14.17 -7.44 -10.54
CA TRP A 598 14.13 -7.83 -11.95
C TRP A 598 13.29 -6.80 -12.71
N HIS A 599 13.77 -6.41 -13.88
CA HIS A 599 13.08 -5.47 -14.77
C HIS A 599 12.36 -6.28 -15.83
N ALA A 600 11.04 -6.18 -15.92
CA ALA A 600 10.25 -6.82 -16.97
C ALA A 600 9.82 -5.82 -18.04
N ARG A 601 9.81 -6.28 -19.30
CA ARG A 601 9.24 -5.54 -20.43
C ARG A 601 8.23 -6.40 -21.18
N LEU A 602 7.11 -5.80 -21.54
CA LEU A 602 6.09 -6.41 -22.39
C LEU A 602 6.50 -6.41 -23.88
N ASP A 603 6.17 -7.49 -24.60
CA ASP A 603 6.45 -7.72 -26.01
C ASP A 603 5.51 -6.91 -26.90
N CYS A 604 6.07 -5.82 -27.41
CA CYS A 604 5.39 -4.92 -28.32
C CYS A 604 4.95 -5.61 -29.63
N ASN A 605 5.68 -6.60 -30.16
CA ASN A 605 5.27 -7.30 -31.37
C ASN A 605 3.99 -8.09 -31.14
N VAL A 606 3.93 -8.82 -30.03
CA VAL A 606 2.75 -9.61 -29.67
C VAL A 606 1.56 -8.69 -29.43
N LEU A 607 1.75 -7.62 -28.64
CA LEU A 607 0.67 -6.67 -28.37
C LEU A 607 0.19 -5.91 -29.61
N LYS A 608 1.06 -5.67 -30.59
CA LYS A 608 0.67 -5.15 -31.92
C LYS A 608 -0.17 -6.15 -32.70
N ALA A 609 0.25 -7.41 -32.73
CA ALA A 609 -0.49 -8.48 -33.42
C ALA A 609 -1.90 -8.67 -32.81
N LEU A 610 -2.02 -8.49 -31.49
CA LEU A 610 -3.29 -8.50 -30.75
C LEU A 610 -4.09 -7.20 -30.86
N LYS A 611 -3.58 -6.18 -31.56
CA LYS A 611 -4.18 -4.83 -31.69
C LYS A 611 -4.42 -4.11 -30.35
N LEU A 612 -3.61 -4.43 -29.34
CA LEU A 612 -3.68 -3.80 -28.01
C LEU A 612 -2.79 -2.57 -27.90
N GLN A 613 -1.58 -2.64 -28.46
CA GLN A 613 -0.60 -1.54 -28.46
C GLN A 613 0.01 -1.35 -29.85
N THR A 614 -0.79 -0.93 -30.84
CA THR A 614 -0.34 -0.75 -32.24
C THR A 614 0.76 0.30 -32.39
N LYS A 615 0.88 1.21 -31.41
CA LYS A 615 1.81 2.35 -31.42
C LYS A 615 3.07 2.21 -30.58
N CYS A 616 3.20 1.11 -29.82
CA CYS A 616 4.45 0.84 -29.11
C CYS A 616 5.60 0.66 -30.11
N ILE A 617 6.85 0.81 -29.67
CA ILE A 617 8.01 0.59 -30.54
C ILE A 617 8.72 -0.68 -30.10
N VAL A 618 8.96 -1.53 -31.10
CA VAL A 618 9.67 -2.80 -30.93
C VAL A 618 11.13 -2.48 -30.66
N HIS A 619 11.65 -3.04 -29.58
CA HIS A 619 13.08 -2.98 -29.29
C HIS A 619 13.75 -4.25 -29.80
N PRO A 620 14.64 -4.16 -30.80
CA PRO A 620 15.44 -5.31 -31.17
C PRO A 620 16.38 -5.63 -30.00
N GLN A 621 16.10 -6.70 -29.28
CA GLN A 621 17.03 -7.28 -28.32
C GLN A 621 17.87 -8.35 -29.04
N ALA A 622 19.19 -8.31 -28.85
CA ALA A 622 20.04 -9.39 -29.31
C ALA A 622 19.67 -10.64 -28.50
N TYR A 623 19.24 -11.69 -29.20
CA TYR A 623 18.94 -12.96 -28.55
C TYR A 623 20.23 -13.54 -27.96
N VAL A 624 20.26 -13.69 -26.64
CA VAL A 624 21.33 -14.37 -25.94
C VAL A 624 20.77 -15.72 -25.50
N GLY A 625 21.45 -16.81 -25.83
CA GLY A 625 21.00 -18.17 -25.48
C GLY A 625 20.76 -18.34 -23.97
N PRO A 626 20.25 -19.51 -23.53
CA PRO A 626 19.89 -19.71 -22.13
C PRO A 626 21.09 -19.63 -21.16
N GLU A 627 22.33 -19.59 -21.66
CA GLU A 627 23.60 -19.46 -20.92
C GLU A 627 23.79 -20.41 -19.71
N CYS A 628 23.00 -21.48 -19.58
CA CYS A 628 23.10 -22.41 -18.45
C CYS A 628 24.33 -23.33 -18.46
N LYS A 629 25.23 -23.21 -19.45
CA LYS A 629 26.38 -24.12 -19.64
C LYS A 629 27.33 -24.14 -18.43
N ASN A 630 27.48 -23.00 -17.76
CA ASN A 630 28.46 -22.82 -16.67
C ASN A 630 27.88 -23.01 -15.26
N VAL A 631 26.61 -23.42 -15.14
CA VAL A 631 25.91 -23.52 -13.86
C VAL A 631 26.36 -24.78 -13.10
N LYS A 632 26.81 -24.64 -11.86
CA LYS A 632 27.13 -25.75 -10.96
C LYS A 632 25.85 -26.17 -10.22
N LEU A 633 25.54 -27.47 -10.24
CA LEU A 633 24.37 -28.02 -9.54
C LEU A 633 24.64 -28.16 -8.05
#